data_AF-A0A7D6CCQ0-F1
#
_entry.id   AF-A0A7D6CCQ0-F1
#
_cell.length_a   1.000
_cell.length_b   1.000
_cell.length_c   1.000
_cell.angle_alpha   90.00
_cell.angle_beta   90.00
_cell.angle_gamma   90.00
#
_symmetry.space_group_name_H-M   'P 1'
#
loop_
_entity.id
_entity.type
_entity.pdbx_description
1 polymer ?
#
loop_
_entity_poly.entity_id
_entity_poly.type
_entity_poly.pdbx_seq_one_letter_code
_entity_poly.pdbx_strand_id
1 'polypeptide(L)'
;MTGTRRDTPSRHDPALSGLEVWFTGTRAELRAATTALAGAGCVIWQGTPRPLTGADAGRFRLYLRLSVTADRATTGRPAPAADNGAALIDLDAARTTRRPA
;
A
#
# COMPACT_ATOMS: atom_id res chain seq x y z
N MET A 1 -6.30 -23.75 30.76
CA MET A 1 -6.76 -22.35 30.70
C MET A 1 -6.36 -21.78 29.35
N THR A 2 -7.28 -21.75 28.39
CA THR A 2 -7.03 -21.36 26.99
C THR A 2 -7.36 -19.88 26.84
N GLY A 3 -6.33 -19.02 26.85
CA GLY A 3 -6.49 -17.60 26.55
C GLY A 3 -6.63 -17.39 25.05
N THR A 4 -7.84 -17.12 24.57
CA THR A 4 -8.10 -16.62 23.21
C THR A 4 -7.57 -15.19 23.09
N ARG A 5 -6.33 -15.06 22.58
CA ARG A 5 -5.79 -13.76 22.17
C ARG A 5 -6.62 -13.25 21.00
N ARG A 6 -7.45 -12.23 21.23
CA ARG A 6 -8.03 -11.44 20.15
C ARG A 6 -6.90 -10.66 19.49
N ASP A 7 -6.53 -11.03 18.27
CA ASP A 7 -5.73 -10.18 17.40
C ASP A 7 -6.61 -9.03 16.91
N THR A 8 -6.75 -8.02 17.76
CA THR A 8 -7.24 -6.72 17.33
C THR A 8 -6.16 -6.11 16.42
N PRO A 9 -6.49 -5.58 15.22
CA PRO A 9 -5.50 -4.90 14.40
C PRO A 9 -4.84 -3.79 15.21
N SER A 10 -3.50 -3.83 15.29
CA SER A 10 -2.74 -2.81 16.00
C SER A 10 -3.03 -1.45 15.38
N ARG A 11 -3.34 -0.46 16.23
CA ARG A 11 -3.61 0.96 15.91
C ARG A 11 -2.43 1.71 15.26
N HIS A 12 -1.43 0.97 14.82
CA HIS A 12 -0.17 1.43 14.24
C HIS A 12 -0.02 0.95 12.81
N ASP A 13 -1.11 0.94 12.03
CA ASP A 13 -0.88 1.00 10.59
C ASP A 13 -0.24 2.37 10.31
N PRO A 14 0.99 2.42 9.78
CA PRO A 14 1.68 3.69 9.59
C PRO A 14 0.97 4.42 8.45
N ALA A 15 0.06 5.33 8.82
CA ALA A 15 -0.40 6.33 7.88
C ALA A 15 0.83 7.12 7.41
N LEU A 16 1.16 7.00 6.13
CA LEU A 16 2.13 7.85 5.45
C LEU A 16 1.50 9.23 5.34
N SER A 17 1.59 10.01 6.42
CA SER A 17 1.13 11.38 6.48
C SER A 17 2.23 12.33 6.01
N GLY A 18 1.87 13.28 5.15
CA GLY A 18 2.81 14.26 4.61
C GLY A 18 3.61 13.77 3.41
N LEU A 19 3.15 12.74 2.70
CA LEU A 19 3.76 12.31 1.43
C LEU A 19 3.62 13.43 0.39
N GLU A 20 4.72 13.78 -0.27
CA GLU A 20 4.73 14.83 -1.28
C GLU A 20 5.04 14.24 -2.66
N VAL A 21 4.19 14.55 -3.64
CA VAL A 21 4.27 13.93 -4.98
C VAL A 21 4.03 14.95 -6.08
N TRP A 22 4.73 14.74 -7.19
CA TRP A 22 4.52 15.47 -8.44
C TRP A 22 3.84 14.56 -9.45
N PHE A 23 2.65 14.95 -9.88
CA PHE A 23 1.91 14.28 -10.94
C PHE A 23 2.16 15.00 -12.25
N THR A 24 2.39 14.25 -13.32
CA THR A 24 2.56 14.79 -14.68
C THR A 24 1.61 14.10 -15.65
N GLY A 25 0.83 14.88 -16.38
CA GLY A 25 -0.17 14.33 -17.30
C GLY A 25 -0.98 15.42 -17.99
N THR A 26 -1.99 15.02 -18.74
CA THR A 26 -2.96 15.97 -19.30
C THR A 26 -3.80 16.59 -18.19
N ARG A 27 -4.42 17.74 -18.44
CA ARG A 27 -5.25 18.40 -17.43
C ARG A 27 -6.46 17.54 -17.00
N ALA A 28 -6.99 16.71 -17.91
CA ALA A 28 -8.08 15.78 -17.62
C ALA A 28 -7.61 14.65 -16.69
N GLU A 29 -6.46 14.04 -16.97
CA GLU A 29 -5.85 13.00 -16.13
C GLU A 29 -5.57 13.50 -14.72
N LEU A 30 -4.95 14.68 -14.62
CA LEU A 30 -4.65 15.28 -13.31
C LEU A 30 -5.92 15.57 -12.51
N ARG A 31 -6.97 16.05 -13.17
CA ARG A 31 -8.28 16.28 -12.51
C ARG A 31 -8.88 14.96 -12.03
N ALA A 32 -8.93 13.94 -12.89
CA ALA A 32 -9.49 12.64 -12.55
C ALA A 32 -8.74 11.99 -11.36
N ALA A 33 -7.41 11.99 -11.40
CA ALA A 33 -6.59 11.46 -10.33
C ALA A 33 -6.78 12.23 -9.01
N THR A 34 -6.80 13.56 -9.07
CA THR A 34 -7.02 14.39 -7.88
C THR A 34 -8.42 14.16 -7.30
N THR A 35 -9.45 14.06 -8.13
CA THR A 35 -10.82 13.74 -7.69
C THR A 35 -10.90 12.37 -7.02
N ALA A 36 -10.25 11.35 -7.58
CA ALA A 36 -10.21 10.02 -6.97
C ALA A 36 -9.49 10.03 -5.61
N LEU A 37 -8.33 10.69 -5.52
CA LEU A 37 -7.57 10.81 -4.27
C LEU A 37 -8.32 11.63 -3.21
N ALA A 38 -9.02 12.69 -3.61
CA ALA A 38 -9.86 13.47 -2.71
C ALA A 38 -11.06 12.66 -2.22
N GLY A 39 -11.70 11.89 -3.10
CA GLY A 39 -12.78 10.97 -2.73
C GLY A 39 -12.34 9.88 -1.75
N ALA A 40 -11.08 9.44 -1.84
CA ALA A 40 -10.46 8.53 -0.88
C ALA A 40 -9.98 9.22 0.43
N GLY A 41 -10.14 10.54 0.56
CA GLY A 41 -9.67 11.29 1.73
C GLY A 41 -8.16 11.44 1.83
N CYS A 42 -7.43 11.17 0.74
CA CYS A 42 -5.97 11.17 0.75
C CYS A 42 -5.33 12.54 0.56
N VAL A 43 -6.06 13.56 0.09
CA VAL A 43 -5.47 14.88 -0.25
C VAL A 43 -5.41 15.78 0.98
N ILE A 44 -4.20 16.16 1.40
CA ILE A 44 -3.97 17.16 2.45
C ILE A 44 -3.93 18.56 1.83
N TRP A 45 -3.23 18.69 0.70
CA TRP A 45 -3.06 19.97 0.03
C TRP A 45 -2.80 19.78 -1.47
N GLN A 46 -3.28 20.74 -2.26
CA GLN A 46 -3.14 20.76 -3.71
C GLN A 46 -2.60 22.11 -4.19
N GLY A 47 -1.62 22.07 -5.09
CA GLY A 47 -1.06 23.25 -5.73
C GLY A 47 -1.74 23.62 -7.04
N THR A 48 -1.27 24.72 -7.64
CA THR A 48 -1.71 25.12 -8.97
C THR A 48 -1.00 24.30 -10.04
N PRO A 49 -1.72 23.64 -10.97
CA PRO A 49 -1.10 22.96 -12.09
C PRO A 49 -0.27 23.93 -12.94
N ARG A 50 0.94 23.52 -13.31
CA ARG A 50 1.85 24.31 -14.16
C ARG A 50 2.02 23.59 -15.50
N PRO A 51 1.85 24.29 -16.64
CA PRO A 51 2.08 23.69 -17.95
C PRO A 51 3.56 23.32 -18.12
N LEU A 52 3.81 22.22 -18.83
CA LEU A 52 5.13 21.83 -19.30
C LEU A 52 5.34 22.36 -20.73
N THR A 53 6.61 22.55 -21.09
CA THR A 53 7.04 23.08 -22.39
C THR A 53 7.93 22.06 -23.12
N GLY A 54 8.24 22.32 -24.39
CA GLY A 54 9.09 21.42 -25.19
C GLY A 54 8.34 20.15 -25.61
N ALA A 55 9.01 19.00 -25.52
CA ALA A 55 8.45 17.71 -25.93
C ALA A 55 7.19 17.29 -25.16
N ASP A 56 6.99 17.84 -23.95
CA ASP A 56 5.81 17.60 -23.10
C ASP A 56 4.74 18.70 -23.23
N ALA A 57 4.77 19.49 -24.30
CA ALA A 57 3.75 20.51 -24.55
C ALA A 57 2.33 19.90 -24.52
N GLY A 58 1.41 20.57 -23.83
CA GLY A 58 0.05 20.07 -23.57
C GLY A 58 -0.09 19.23 -22.29
N ARG A 59 1.03 18.88 -21.63
CA ARG A 59 1.03 18.26 -20.31
C ARG A 59 1.22 19.31 -19.22
N PHE A 60 0.84 18.93 -18.01
CA PHE A 60 0.91 19.75 -16.81
C PHE A 60 1.61 18.96 -15.71
N ARG A 61 2.29 19.67 -14.81
CA ARG A 61 2.74 19.14 -13.53
C ARG A 61 1.87 19.69 -12.40
N LEU A 62 1.53 18.86 -11.43
CA LEU A 62 0.78 19.23 -10.24
C LEU A 62 1.46 18.67 -9.00
N TYR A 63 1.65 19.52 -8.00
CA TYR A 63 2.17 19.13 -6.70
C TYR A 63 1.02 18.83 -5.72
N LEU A 64 1.09 17.69 -5.06
CA LEU A 64 0.12 17.22 -4.07
C LEU A 64 0.84 16.81 -2.78
N ARG A 65 0.22 17.15 -1.64
CA ARG A 65 0.57 16.58 -0.34
C ARG A 65 -0.54 15.63 0.07
N LEU A 66 -0.17 14.40 0.40
CA LEU A 66 -1.08 13.30 0.64
C LEU A 66 -0.92 12.73 2.05
N SER A 67 -2.04 12.23 2.58
CA SER A 67 -2.09 11.31 3.70
C SER A 67 -2.55 9.97 3.14
N VAL A 68 -1.68 8.98 3.15
CA VAL A 68 -2.03 7.62 2.71
C VAL A 68 -2.07 6.75 3.94
N THR A 69 -3.26 6.35 4.37
CA THR A 69 -3.39 5.23 5.28
C THR A 69 -2.93 4.00 4.53
N ALA A 70 -1.83 3.40 4.97
CA ALA A 70 -1.59 2.00 4.64
C ALA A 70 -2.73 1.26 5.34
N ASP A 71 -3.82 0.99 4.64
CA ASP A 71 -4.65 -0.13 5.04
C ASP A 71 -3.77 -1.33 4.70
N ARG A 72 -3.27 -2.04 5.72
CA ARG A 72 -2.66 -3.35 5.49
C ARG A 72 -3.78 -4.17 4.88
N ALA A 73 -3.82 -4.18 3.55
CA ALA A 73 -4.69 -5.04 2.78
C ALA A 73 -4.50 -6.41 3.42
N THR A 74 -5.51 -6.83 4.16
CA THR A 74 -5.61 -8.20 4.60
C THR A 74 -5.88 -8.90 3.28
N THR A 75 -4.79 -9.19 2.56
CA THR A 75 -4.70 -10.30 1.64
C THR A 75 -5.09 -11.46 2.53
N GLY A 76 -6.40 -11.70 2.59
CA GLY A 76 -6.96 -12.85 3.27
C GLY A 76 -6.15 -13.99 2.72
N ARG A 77 -5.35 -14.60 3.60
CA ARG A 77 -4.69 -15.85 3.29
C ARG A 77 -5.78 -16.72 2.66
N PRO A 78 -5.65 -17.13 1.39
CA PRO A 78 -6.64 -18.03 0.83
C PRO A 78 -6.78 -19.17 1.82
N ALA A 79 -8.00 -19.43 2.28
CA ALA A 79 -8.28 -20.57 3.14
C ALA A 79 -7.58 -21.78 2.50
N PRO A 80 -6.79 -22.57 3.25
CA PRO A 80 -6.08 -23.69 2.65
C PRO A 80 -7.12 -24.56 1.96
N ALA A 81 -7.12 -24.52 0.63
CA ALA A 81 -7.84 -25.48 -0.18
C ALA A 81 -7.24 -26.83 0.21
N ALA A 82 -8.10 -27.69 0.75
CA ALA A 82 -7.75 -29.07 1.04
C ALA A 82 -7.14 -29.69 -0.22
N ASP A 83 -6.02 -30.38 0.00
CA ASP A 83 -5.34 -31.31 -0.89
C ASP A 83 -5.03 -30.81 -2.31
N ASN A 84 -3.76 -30.45 -2.52
CA ASN A 84 -2.89 -31.18 -3.46
C ASN A 84 -1.43 -30.70 -3.33
N GLY A 85 -0.60 -31.50 -2.66
CA GLY A 85 0.75 -31.79 -3.17
C GLY A 85 1.93 -30.89 -2.80
N ALA A 86 1.90 -30.12 -1.71
CA ALA A 86 3.13 -29.53 -1.17
C ALA A 86 3.11 -29.51 0.37
N ALA A 87 3.58 -30.59 0.98
CA ALA A 87 3.85 -30.60 2.41
C ALA A 87 5.00 -29.62 2.70
N LEU A 88 4.68 -28.50 3.34
CA LEU A 88 5.69 -27.57 3.84
C LEU A 88 6.48 -28.27 4.95
N ILE A 89 7.79 -28.43 4.73
CA ILE A 89 8.69 -29.00 5.72
C ILE A 89 8.89 -27.97 6.82
N ASP A 90 8.68 -28.41 8.06
CA ASP A 90 9.09 -27.66 9.25
C ASP A 90 10.63 -27.61 9.30
N LEU A 91 11.17 -26.45 8.91
CA LEU A 91 12.60 -26.23 8.86
C LEU A 91 13.24 -26.20 10.25
N ASP A 92 12.50 -25.86 11.30
CA ASP A 92 13.03 -25.82 12.66
C ASP A 92 13.22 -27.24 13.20
N ALA A 93 12.22 -28.12 12.99
CA ALA A 93 12.36 -29.55 13.31
C ALA A 93 13.49 -30.23 12.52
N ALA A 94 13.63 -29.89 11.23
CA ALA A 94 14.72 -30.38 10.39
C ALA A 94 16.10 -29.84 10.82
N ARG A 95 16.14 -28.67 11.48
CA ARG A 95 17.38 -28.08 11.98
C ARG A 95 17.81 -28.70 13.32
N THR A 96 16.86 -29.05 14.18
CA THR A 96 17.15 -29.71 15.46
C THR A 96 17.79 -31.10 15.25
N THR A 97 17.33 -31.83 14.24
CA THR A 97 17.82 -33.18 13.91
C THR A 97 19.20 -33.18 13.23
N ARG A 98 19.65 -32.05 12.68
CA ARG A 98 20.93 -31.95 11.93
C ARG A 98 22.13 -31.61 12.80
N ARG A 99 21.94 -31.40 14.11
CA ARG A 99 23.05 -31.10 15.04
C ARG A 99 23.46 -32.41 15.74
N PRO A 100 24.60 -33.04 15.40
CA PRO A 100 25.13 -34.11 16.23
C PRO A 100 25.66 -33.52 17.54
N ALA A 101 25.68 -34.36 18.57
CA ALA A 101 26.21 -34.07 19.90
C ALA A 101 27.67 -33.63 19.87
#